data_AF-A0A4R8HGP5-F1
#
_entry.id   AF-A0A4R8HGP5-F1
#
_cell.length_a   1.000
_cell.length_b   1.000
_cell.length_c   1.000
_cell.angle_alpha   90.00
_cell.angle_beta   90.00
_cell.angle_gamma   90.00
#
_symmetry.space_group_name_H-M   'P 1'
#
loop_
_entity.id
_entity.type
_entity.pdbx_description
1 polymer ?
#
loop_
_entity_poly.entity_id
_entity_poly.type
_entity_poly.pdbx_seq_one_letter_code
_entity_poly.pdbx_strand_id
1 'polypeptide(L)'
;MKYNLSYLLYKVNNRFNPFKYIVRKLYYMLHKDYKDEHSKEVYDELLVKFPRAKKLFFPHIMHPTEINKKSNKQGNKYIFLFYKIFIDTLLQNKDLFMNNIDRIDIIWSEKNLRHCKSEKKLIIEHGWLPRSSYQISSLGANFRSHISSQPFGKFTNLIGGKREVIRKINKLIKSNTYSLKNINDIPNQFIVVPLQTGNDLNLLHSGTQFRKYYGKSNSTKKFGQALIDFIEHFNLPYPVIFTQHPADSFQGNYEVNHKNLFITNNSKLKTIDLIRLRNRCKGVISVNSNVIHEAICYNIPCCVMGRLLWHENTSSPFISDIENFIKNLNKKPLDSSYIIEYIAKLLSYQWYISDFQNPHIILEILKNNDNIVPIQIRRKYSYIPY
;
A
#
# COMPACT_ATOMS: atom_id res chain seq x y z
N MET A 1 -17.19 -29.26 4.94
CA MET A 1 -17.05 -29.02 3.49
C MET A 1 -15.82 -28.14 3.26
N LYS A 2 -14.69 -28.73 2.84
CA LYS A 2 -13.40 -28.04 2.67
C LYS A 2 -13.36 -27.35 1.31
N TYR A 3 -13.35 -26.03 1.25
CA TYR A 3 -13.19 -25.30 0.00
C TYR A 3 -11.71 -25.20 -0.40
N ASN A 4 -11.38 -25.82 -1.53
CA ASN A 4 -10.04 -25.90 -2.10
C ASN A 4 -9.86 -24.73 -3.07
N LEU A 5 -9.10 -23.70 -2.66
CA LEU A 5 -8.83 -22.45 -3.41
C LEU A 5 -8.12 -22.68 -4.76
N SER A 6 -7.64 -23.91 -4.99
CA SER A 6 -6.84 -24.36 -6.13
C SER A 6 -7.63 -24.44 -7.45
N TYR A 7 -8.96 -24.57 -7.40
CA TYR A 7 -9.76 -24.80 -8.60
C TYR A 7 -10.11 -23.52 -9.39
N LEU A 8 -10.02 -22.34 -8.76
CA LEU A 8 -10.40 -21.08 -9.42
C LEU A 8 -9.30 -20.47 -10.32
N LEU A 9 -8.08 -21.02 -10.32
CA LEU A 9 -6.93 -20.41 -11.01
C LEU A 9 -6.46 -21.16 -12.27
N TYR A 10 -7.04 -22.31 -12.61
CA TYR A 10 -6.44 -23.19 -13.64
C TYR A 10 -6.99 -23.06 -15.07
N LYS A 11 -7.99 -22.20 -15.35
CA LYS A 11 -8.68 -22.20 -16.68
C LYS A 11 -8.54 -20.95 -17.55
N VAL A 12 -7.38 -20.26 -17.56
CA VAL A 12 -7.16 -19.11 -18.47
C VAL A 12 -5.74 -19.03 -19.08
N ASN A 13 -5.56 -19.65 -20.25
CA ASN A 13 -4.57 -19.38 -21.34
C ASN A 13 -4.94 -20.34 -22.50
N ASN A 14 -4.99 -20.07 -23.80
CA ASN A 14 -4.54 -19.05 -24.77
C ASN A 14 -5.63 -19.01 -25.90
N ARG A 15 -5.81 -18.02 -26.80
CA ARG A 15 -4.91 -17.27 -27.69
C ARG A 15 -5.59 -15.92 -28.09
N PHE A 16 -4.82 -14.82 -28.09
CA PHE A 16 -4.97 -13.50 -28.78
C PHE A 16 -6.38 -12.92 -29.04
N ASN A 17 -6.84 -11.74 -28.57
CA ASN A 17 -6.25 -10.48 -28.10
C ASN A 17 -7.27 -9.75 -27.15
N PRO A 18 -7.16 -9.80 -25.79
CA PRO A 18 -8.34 -9.62 -24.93
C PRO A 18 -8.55 -8.20 -24.34
N PHE A 19 -7.57 -7.31 -24.42
CA PHE A 19 -7.59 -6.06 -23.62
C PHE A 19 -8.46 -4.93 -24.19
N LYS A 20 -8.80 -4.98 -25.48
CA LYS A 20 -9.71 -4.02 -26.13
C LYS A 20 -11.19 -4.39 -25.91
N TYR A 21 -11.47 -5.64 -25.54
CA TYR A 21 -12.80 -6.18 -25.27
C TYR A 21 -13.18 -6.02 -23.79
N ILE A 22 -12.23 -6.20 -22.86
CA ILE A 22 -12.50 -6.22 -21.41
C ILE A 22 -12.97 -4.86 -20.86
N VAL A 23 -12.53 -3.73 -21.40
CA VAL A 23 -12.94 -2.38 -20.93
C VAL A 23 -14.28 -1.93 -21.52
N ARG A 24 -14.65 -2.38 -22.73
CA ARG A 24 -15.98 -2.15 -23.30
C ARG A 24 -17.03 -3.13 -22.73
N LYS A 25 -16.62 -4.37 -22.39
CA LYS A 25 -17.43 -5.35 -21.65
C LYS A 25 -17.60 -4.97 -20.17
N LEU A 26 -16.61 -4.40 -19.47
CA LEU A 26 -16.80 -4.01 -18.05
C LEU A 26 -17.87 -2.92 -17.86
N TYR A 27 -18.04 -2.06 -18.85
CA TYR A 27 -19.10 -1.03 -18.90
C TYR A 27 -20.44 -1.60 -19.40
N TYR A 28 -20.44 -2.60 -20.29
CA TYR A 28 -21.65 -3.33 -20.74
C TYR A 28 -22.13 -4.43 -19.77
N MET A 29 -21.23 -5.02 -18.97
CA MET A 29 -21.48 -6.12 -18.02
C MET A 29 -21.90 -5.62 -16.65
N LEU A 30 -21.61 -4.37 -16.30
CA LEU A 30 -22.20 -3.71 -15.14
C LEU A 30 -23.56 -3.11 -15.50
N HIS A 31 -23.73 -2.55 -16.70
CA HIS A 31 -24.95 -1.79 -17.03
C HIS A 31 -25.22 -1.69 -18.54
N LYS A 32 -25.75 -2.74 -19.18
CA LYS A 32 -26.52 -2.46 -20.41
C LYS A 32 -27.77 -3.28 -20.70
N ASP A 33 -28.14 -4.25 -19.87
CA ASP A 33 -29.44 -4.94 -19.98
C ASP A 33 -30.20 -5.08 -18.65
N TYR A 34 -29.82 -4.34 -17.59
CA TYR A 34 -30.62 -4.32 -16.36
C TYR A 34 -31.75 -3.31 -16.45
N LYS A 35 -32.88 -3.78 -17.00
CA LYS A 35 -34.22 -3.16 -16.92
C LYS A 35 -34.91 -3.55 -15.60
N ASP A 36 -34.20 -3.47 -14.48
CA ASP A 36 -34.82 -3.73 -13.18
C ASP A 36 -34.75 -2.45 -12.34
N GLU A 37 -35.91 -1.83 -12.13
CA GLU A 37 -36.07 -0.55 -11.43
C GLU A 37 -35.54 -0.63 -9.99
N HIS A 38 -35.58 -1.81 -9.36
CA HIS A 38 -35.09 -2.01 -7.99
C HIS A 38 -33.57 -1.89 -7.83
N SER A 39 -32.78 -2.21 -8.86
CA SER A 39 -31.33 -2.04 -8.77
C SER A 39 -30.95 -0.56 -8.81
N LYS A 40 -31.68 0.25 -9.59
CA LYS A 40 -31.44 1.67 -9.76
C LYS A 40 -31.65 2.45 -8.45
N GLU A 41 -32.66 2.07 -7.68
CA GLU A 41 -32.99 2.65 -6.37
C GLU A 41 -31.83 2.51 -5.37
N VAL A 42 -31.24 1.32 -5.27
CA VAL A 42 -30.08 1.08 -4.39
C VAL A 42 -28.84 1.86 -4.84
N TYR A 43 -28.62 2.04 -6.15
CA TYR A 43 -27.49 2.83 -6.68
C TYR A 43 -27.68 4.35 -6.55
N ASP A 44 -28.93 4.83 -6.63
CA ASP A 44 -29.25 6.24 -6.48
C ASP A 44 -29.25 6.68 -4.99
N GLU A 45 -29.59 5.78 -4.06
CA GLU A 45 -29.46 6.00 -2.61
C GLU A 45 -28.02 5.78 -2.08
N LEU A 46 -27.34 4.71 -2.52
CA LEU A 46 -25.91 4.49 -2.27
C LEU A 46 -25.11 4.98 -3.47
N LEU A 47 -24.85 6.28 -3.55
CA LEU A 47 -24.05 6.91 -4.62
C LEU A 47 -22.58 6.48 -4.60
N VAL A 48 -22.31 5.22 -4.98
CA VAL A 48 -20.97 4.68 -5.22
C VAL A 48 -20.46 5.27 -6.54
N LYS A 49 -19.83 6.45 -6.45
CA LYS A 49 -19.19 7.07 -7.61
C LYS A 49 -17.89 6.35 -7.94
N PHE A 50 -17.97 5.42 -8.89
CA PHE A 50 -16.79 4.81 -9.48
C PHE A 50 -15.91 5.88 -10.15
N PRO A 51 -14.69 6.16 -9.67
CA PRO A 51 -13.75 6.91 -10.48
C PRO A 51 -13.43 6.07 -11.71
N ARG A 52 -13.44 6.68 -12.90
CA ARG A 52 -12.77 6.09 -14.08
C ARG A 52 -11.36 5.73 -13.65
N ALA A 53 -11.04 4.44 -13.58
CA ALA A 53 -9.70 3.95 -13.28
C ALA A 53 -8.73 4.45 -14.36
N LYS A 54 -8.20 5.67 -14.19
CA LYS A 54 -7.13 6.20 -15.02
C LYS A 54 -5.89 5.39 -14.69
N LYS A 55 -5.27 4.82 -15.73
CA LYS A 55 -3.97 4.12 -15.72
C LYS A 55 -3.03 4.78 -14.71
N LEU A 56 -2.70 4.10 -13.61
CA LEU A 56 -1.48 4.28 -12.79
C LEU A 56 -1.56 3.35 -11.56
N PHE A 57 -0.88 2.19 -11.57
CA PHE A 57 -0.44 1.53 -10.31
C PHE A 57 0.61 0.45 -10.55
N PHE A 58 1.52 0.27 -9.57
CA PHE A 58 2.65 -0.66 -9.62
C PHE A 58 2.81 -1.43 -8.27
N PRO A 59 3.01 -2.77 -8.29
CA PRO A 59 3.05 -3.63 -7.09
C PRO A 59 4.50 -3.89 -6.57
N HIS A 60 4.84 -4.37 -5.35
CA HIS A 60 4.14 -5.02 -4.20
C HIS A 60 4.76 -4.64 -2.83
N ILE A 61 3.99 -4.73 -1.73
CA ILE A 61 4.45 -4.87 -0.33
C ILE A 61 4.21 -6.33 0.13
N MET A 62 5.03 -7.25 -0.35
CA MET A 62 5.01 -8.70 -0.03
C MET A 62 3.88 -9.56 -0.66
N HIS A 63 3.91 -9.69 -1.99
CA HIS A 63 3.61 -10.92 -2.73
C HIS A 63 4.48 -10.92 -4.03
N PRO A 64 4.97 -12.05 -4.58
CA PRO A 64 5.79 -12.06 -5.80
C PRO A 64 5.26 -13.01 -6.88
N THR A 65 4.16 -13.74 -6.70
CA THR A 65 3.72 -14.77 -7.66
C THR A 65 3.16 -14.21 -8.97
N GLU A 66 3.25 -12.90 -9.19
CA GLU A 66 2.54 -12.24 -10.27
C GLU A 66 3.47 -11.41 -11.18
N ILE A 67 4.78 -11.72 -11.15
CA ILE A 67 5.80 -11.27 -12.09
C ILE A 67 5.73 -12.13 -13.36
N ASN A 68 4.70 -11.94 -14.18
CA ASN A 68 4.82 -12.15 -15.64
C ASN A 68 3.56 -11.66 -16.37
N LYS A 69 3.79 -10.76 -17.34
CA LYS A 69 2.86 -10.15 -18.32
C LYS A 69 2.16 -8.83 -17.89
N LYS A 70 2.73 -7.73 -18.39
CA LYS A 70 2.13 -6.38 -18.56
C LYS A 70 1.52 -5.80 -17.27
N SER A 71 2.40 -5.24 -16.45
CA SER A 71 2.32 -4.70 -15.08
C SER A 71 1.23 -3.66 -14.71
N ASN A 72 0.18 -3.45 -15.51
CA ASN A 72 -0.92 -2.53 -15.20
C ASN A 72 -2.26 -3.22 -14.83
N LYS A 73 -2.31 -4.56 -14.81
CA LYS A 73 -3.58 -5.32 -14.70
C LYS A 73 -3.97 -5.74 -13.28
N GLN A 74 -3.03 -5.75 -12.33
CA GLN A 74 -3.20 -6.42 -11.02
C GLN A 74 -3.52 -5.48 -9.85
N GLY A 75 -2.99 -4.25 -9.81
CA GLY A 75 -3.49 -3.23 -8.85
C GLY A 75 -4.99 -3.02 -9.05
N ASN A 76 -5.39 -2.89 -10.32
CA ASN A 76 -6.79 -2.89 -10.74
C ASN A 76 -7.54 -4.16 -10.33
N LYS A 77 -6.89 -5.33 -10.20
CA LYS A 77 -7.53 -6.58 -9.75
C LYS A 77 -7.95 -6.47 -8.28
N TYR A 78 -7.10 -5.98 -7.39
CA TYR A 78 -7.49 -5.83 -5.97
C TYR A 78 -8.50 -4.69 -5.77
N ILE A 79 -8.36 -3.58 -6.51
CA ILE A 79 -9.37 -2.52 -6.54
C ILE A 79 -10.71 -3.09 -7.01
N PHE A 80 -10.70 -3.85 -8.11
CA PHE A 80 -11.88 -4.49 -8.67
C PHE A 80 -12.50 -5.51 -7.70
N LEU A 81 -11.67 -6.37 -7.10
CA LEU A 81 -12.14 -7.37 -6.14
C LEU A 81 -12.81 -6.70 -4.94
N PHE A 82 -12.22 -5.62 -4.42
CA PHE A 82 -12.83 -4.82 -3.37
C PHE A 82 -14.23 -4.36 -3.77
N TYR A 83 -14.35 -3.59 -4.86
CA TYR A 83 -15.65 -3.03 -5.26
C TYR A 83 -16.66 -4.11 -5.58
N LYS A 84 -16.23 -5.17 -6.27
CA LYS A 84 -17.10 -6.29 -6.61
C LYS A 84 -17.66 -6.93 -5.35
N ILE A 85 -16.80 -7.38 -4.44
CA ILE A 85 -17.26 -8.09 -3.24
C ILE A 85 -18.07 -7.16 -2.34
N PHE A 86 -17.63 -5.91 -2.17
CA PHE A 86 -18.35 -4.93 -1.37
C PHE A 86 -19.78 -4.69 -1.89
N ILE A 87 -19.95 -4.47 -3.19
CA ILE A 87 -21.26 -4.24 -3.81
C ILE A 87 -22.11 -5.50 -3.83
N ASP A 88 -21.53 -6.65 -4.19
CA ASP A 88 -22.24 -7.93 -4.19
C ASP A 88 -22.82 -8.21 -2.79
N THR A 89 -22.06 -7.94 -1.72
CA THR A 89 -22.52 -8.10 -0.33
C THR A 89 -23.60 -7.07 0.05
N LEU A 90 -23.51 -5.82 -0.42
CA LEU A 90 -24.58 -4.83 -0.24
C LEU A 90 -25.90 -5.28 -0.89
N LEU A 91 -25.85 -5.68 -2.15
CA LEU A 91 -27.03 -6.08 -2.92
C LEU A 91 -27.70 -7.34 -2.35
N GLN A 92 -26.91 -8.32 -1.94
CA GLN A 92 -27.43 -9.56 -1.35
C GLN A 92 -28.07 -9.37 0.03
N ASN A 93 -27.81 -8.25 0.71
CA ASN A 93 -28.32 -7.96 2.05
C ASN A 93 -28.99 -6.58 2.11
N LYS A 94 -29.69 -6.19 1.03
CA LYS A 94 -30.36 -4.88 0.87
C LYS A 94 -31.11 -4.44 2.13
N ASP A 95 -31.92 -5.32 2.72
CA ASP A 95 -32.80 -4.98 3.85
C ASP A 95 -32.01 -4.57 5.10
N LEU A 96 -30.81 -5.12 5.28
CA LEU A 96 -29.91 -4.74 6.37
C LEU A 96 -29.42 -3.31 6.19
N PHE A 97 -29.19 -2.86 4.96
CA PHE A 97 -28.48 -1.62 4.67
C PHE A 97 -29.41 -0.43 4.43
N MET A 98 -30.52 -0.60 3.68
CA MET A 98 -31.44 0.47 3.28
C MET A 98 -32.00 1.26 4.48
N ASN A 99 -32.27 0.58 5.60
CA ASN A 99 -32.86 1.22 6.79
C ASN A 99 -31.82 1.74 7.79
N ASN A 100 -30.52 1.60 7.50
CA ASN A 100 -29.48 1.71 8.51
C ASN A 100 -28.30 2.61 8.13
N ILE A 101 -28.24 3.11 6.90
CA ILE A 101 -27.07 3.83 6.40
C ILE A 101 -27.50 5.11 5.71
N ASP A 102 -26.92 6.22 6.15
CA ASP A 102 -27.00 7.49 5.43
C ASP A 102 -26.18 7.44 4.15
N ARG A 103 -26.57 8.29 3.19
CA ARG A 103 -25.83 8.48 1.94
C ARG A 103 -24.33 8.71 2.18
N ILE A 104 -23.51 7.92 1.50
CA ILE A 104 -22.05 7.90 1.67
C ILE A 104 -21.32 7.77 0.33
N ASP A 105 -20.29 8.59 0.13
CA ASP A 105 -19.44 8.48 -1.06
C ASP A 105 -18.27 7.52 -0.81
N ILE A 106 -18.19 6.46 -1.61
CA ILE A 106 -17.10 5.48 -1.53
C ILE A 106 -16.14 5.70 -2.70
N ILE A 107 -14.90 6.08 -2.42
CA ILE A 107 -13.91 6.43 -3.44
C ILE A 107 -12.59 5.66 -3.26
N TRP A 108 -11.94 5.36 -4.39
CA TRP A 108 -10.56 4.88 -4.36
C TRP A 108 -9.59 6.06 -4.45
N SER A 109 -8.65 6.14 -3.50
CA SER A 109 -7.62 7.17 -3.41
C SER A 109 -8.12 8.58 -3.13
N GLU A 110 -7.36 9.29 -2.30
CA GLU A 110 -7.64 10.66 -1.90
C GLU A 110 -7.64 11.66 -3.08
N LYS A 111 -6.96 11.31 -4.18
CA LYS A 111 -6.98 12.11 -5.43
C LYS A 111 -8.39 12.38 -5.97
N ASN A 112 -9.36 11.56 -5.59
CA ASN A 112 -10.75 11.66 -6.05
C ASN A 112 -11.66 12.41 -5.06
N LEU A 113 -11.14 12.98 -3.97
CA LEU A 113 -11.93 13.72 -2.98
C LEU A 113 -12.82 14.82 -3.59
N ARG A 114 -12.32 15.52 -4.61
CA ARG A 114 -13.08 16.57 -5.32
C ARG A 114 -14.36 16.07 -6.01
N HIS A 115 -14.54 14.76 -6.14
CA HIS A 115 -15.73 14.15 -6.74
C HIS A 115 -16.78 13.75 -5.70
N CYS A 116 -16.43 13.80 -4.41
CA CYS A 116 -17.35 13.61 -3.32
C CYS A 116 -18.32 14.81 -3.21
N LYS A 117 -19.60 14.53 -3.03
CA LYS A 117 -20.69 15.47 -2.78
C LYS A 117 -21.39 15.19 -1.44
N SER A 118 -21.21 13.98 -0.89
CA SER A 118 -21.81 13.56 0.38
C SER A 118 -20.92 13.98 1.55
N GLU A 119 -21.51 14.33 2.69
CA GLU A 119 -20.76 14.69 3.89
C GLU A 119 -19.96 13.48 4.42
N LYS A 120 -20.63 12.32 4.48
CA LYS A 120 -20.01 11.03 4.76
C LYS A 120 -19.29 10.50 3.52
N LYS A 121 -18.06 10.03 3.75
CA LYS A 121 -17.22 9.44 2.70
C LYS A 121 -16.32 8.35 3.25
N LEU A 122 -15.98 7.40 2.39
CA LEU A 122 -14.97 6.37 2.61
C LEU A 122 -13.90 6.47 1.54
N ILE A 123 -12.67 6.71 1.96
CA ILE A 123 -11.49 6.72 1.11
C ILE A 123 -10.79 5.40 1.30
N ILE A 124 -10.71 4.62 0.22
CA ILE A 124 -10.07 3.31 0.21
C ILE A 124 -8.75 3.41 -0.56
N GLU A 125 -7.72 2.76 -0.05
CA GLU A 125 -6.44 2.62 -0.73
C GLU A 125 -5.85 1.24 -0.43
N HIS A 126 -4.81 0.85 -1.15
CA HIS A 126 -4.04 -0.33 -0.78
C HIS A 126 -3.50 -0.22 0.66
N GLY A 127 -3.59 -1.31 1.42
CA GLY A 127 -3.05 -1.40 2.76
C GLY A 127 -1.52 -1.44 2.79
N TRP A 128 -0.96 -1.38 3.99
CA TRP A 128 0.49 -1.20 4.20
C TRP A 128 1.30 -2.50 4.21
N LEU A 129 0.77 -3.62 4.73
CA LEU A 129 1.46 -4.90 4.93
C LEU A 129 0.50 -6.11 4.93
N PRO A 130 0.12 -6.75 3.80
CA PRO A 130 0.64 -6.60 2.44
C PRO A 130 -0.25 -5.71 1.54
N ARG A 131 0.21 -5.37 0.32
CA ARG A 131 -0.60 -4.58 -0.67
C ARG A 131 -1.92 -5.25 -1.12
N SER A 132 -2.10 -6.54 -0.85
CA SER A 132 -3.36 -7.25 -1.09
C SER A 132 -4.42 -7.01 0.01
N SER A 133 -4.06 -6.27 1.06
CA SER A 133 -4.99 -5.71 2.04
C SER A 133 -5.42 -4.29 1.64
N TYR A 134 -6.31 -3.70 2.43
CA TYR A 134 -6.90 -2.40 2.21
C TYR A 134 -6.78 -1.53 3.47
N GLN A 135 -6.65 -0.23 3.26
CA GLN A 135 -6.89 0.79 4.28
C GLN A 135 -8.19 1.51 3.93
N ILE A 136 -8.97 1.86 4.94
CA ILE A 136 -10.23 2.60 4.81
C ILE A 136 -10.21 3.71 5.84
N SER A 137 -10.60 4.91 5.45
CA SER A 137 -10.64 6.08 6.31
C SER A 137 -11.54 7.16 5.71
N SER A 138 -12.22 7.95 6.53
CA SER A 138 -13.02 9.09 6.05
C SER A 138 -12.18 10.36 5.83
N LEU A 139 -11.01 10.44 6.48
CA LEU A 139 -10.16 11.64 6.53
C LEU A 139 -9.15 11.73 5.37
N GLY A 140 -8.66 10.60 4.90
CA GLY A 140 -7.59 10.53 3.91
C GLY A 140 -6.90 9.17 3.90
N ALA A 141 -5.81 9.05 3.14
CA ALA A 141 -4.99 7.84 3.07
C ALA A 141 -3.57 8.07 3.63
N ASN A 142 -2.90 6.99 4.03
CA ASN A 142 -1.55 7.01 4.61
C ASN A 142 -1.46 7.99 5.81
N PHE A 143 -0.53 8.95 5.79
CA PHE A 143 -0.37 9.94 6.87
C PHE A 143 -1.65 10.75 7.13
N ARG A 144 -2.54 10.91 6.15
CA ARG A 144 -3.81 11.62 6.32
C ARG A 144 -4.98 10.73 6.75
N SER A 145 -4.76 9.44 6.95
CA SER A 145 -5.79 8.57 7.51
C SER A 145 -6.03 8.86 8.99
N HIS A 146 -7.23 8.56 9.51
CA HIS A 146 -7.52 8.63 10.95
C HIS A 146 -6.58 7.76 11.81
N ILE A 147 -5.88 6.83 11.18
CA ILE A 147 -4.94 5.95 11.86
C ILE A 147 -3.70 6.74 12.29
N SER A 148 -3.27 7.77 11.55
CA SER A 148 -2.13 8.59 11.97
C SER A 148 -2.41 9.33 13.28
N SER A 149 -3.65 9.75 13.53
CA SER A 149 -4.09 10.43 14.76
C SER A 149 -4.33 9.50 15.95
N GLN A 150 -3.96 8.21 15.86
CA GLN A 150 -4.02 7.30 17.01
C GLN A 150 -2.66 7.22 17.70
N PRO A 151 -2.55 7.54 19.01
CA PRO A 151 -1.29 7.43 19.76
C PRO A 151 -0.84 5.97 19.86
N PHE A 152 0.46 5.75 20.04
CA PHE A 152 1.02 4.42 20.27
C PHE A 152 0.73 3.94 21.70
N GLY A 153 0.67 2.61 21.89
CA GLY A 153 0.78 2.02 23.23
C GLY A 153 -0.19 0.90 23.58
N LYS A 154 -0.97 0.36 22.63
CA LYS A 154 -1.93 -0.75 22.88
C LYS A 154 -2.11 -1.73 21.70
N PHE A 155 -1.52 -1.47 20.53
CA PHE A 155 -1.73 -2.28 19.33
C PHE A 155 -1.07 -3.66 19.41
N THR A 156 0.09 -3.74 20.05
CA THR A 156 0.77 -5.02 20.27
C THR A 156 -0.14 -5.97 21.07
N ASN A 157 -0.84 -5.47 22.09
CA ASN A 157 -1.78 -6.26 22.87
C ASN A 157 -3.01 -6.67 22.07
N LEU A 158 -3.54 -5.79 21.21
CA LEU A 158 -4.66 -6.13 20.31
C LEU A 158 -4.32 -7.31 19.41
N ILE A 159 -3.06 -7.44 18.99
CA ILE A 159 -2.59 -8.53 18.15
C ILE A 159 -2.27 -9.81 18.94
N GLY A 160 -2.06 -9.73 20.25
CA GLY A 160 -1.68 -10.89 21.08
C GLY A 160 -0.21 -10.89 21.52
N GLY A 161 0.44 -9.72 21.56
CA GLY A 161 1.80 -9.54 22.05
C GLY A 161 2.86 -9.51 20.95
N LYS A 162 4.10 -9.15 21.33
CA LYS A 162 5.25 -9.04 20.41
C LYS A 162 5.49 -10.32 19.60
N ARG A 163 5.38 -11.49 20.25
CA ARG A 163 5.58 -12.79 19.60
C ARG A 163 4.61 -13.00 18.43
N GLU A 164 3.36 -12.60 18.60
CA GLU A 164 2.33 -12.74 17.57
C GLU A 164 2.53 -11.74 16.42
N VAL A 165 2.95 -10.51 16.72
CA VAL A 165 3.38 -9.53 15.70
C VAL A 165 4.52 -10.11 14.85
N ILE A 166 5.58 -10.63 15.49
CA ILE A 166 6.71 -11.26 14.79
C ILE A 166 6.26 -12.47 13.97
N ARG A 167 5.36 -13.30 14.49
CA ARG A 167 4.80 -14.44 13.74
C ARG A 167 4.09 -13.98 12.48
N LYS A 168 3.25 -12.94 12.56
CA LYS A 168 2.56 -12.35 11.40
C LYS A 168 3.56 -11.79 10.38
N ILE A 169 4.58 -11.05 10.83
CA ILE A 169 5.67 -10.56 9.97
C ILE A 169 6.35 -11.73 9.23
N ASN A 170 6.74 -12.78 9.95
CA ASN A 170 7.37 -13.96 9.36
C ASN A 170 6.47 -14.66 8.34
N LYS A 171 5.15 -14.68 8.56
CA LYS A 171 4.18 -15.21 7.58
C LYS A 171 4.15 -14.38 6.30
N LEU A 172 4.21 -13.05 6.40
CA LEU A 172 4.29 -12.15 5.25
C LEU A 172 5.58 -12.33 4.44
N ILE A 173 6.69 -12.65 5.11
CA ILE A 173 7.97 -12.89 4.45
C ILE A 173 8.02 -14.27 3.78
N LYS A 174 7.54 -15.31 4.46
CA LYS A 174 7.65 -16.72 4.01
C LYS A 174 6.87 -17.01 2.73
N SER A 175 5.85 -16.23 2.38
CA SER A 175 5.08 -16.42 1.14
C SER A 175 5.86 -16.10 -0.16
N ASN A 176 7.16 -15.76 -0.08
CA ASN A 176 7.86 -15.00 -1.11
C ASN A 176 9.24 -15.55 -1.55
N THR A 177 9.38 -16.86 -1.78
CA THR A 177 10.64 -17.44 -2.29
C THR A 177 10.76 -17.25 -3.81
N TYR A 178 11.56 -16.28 -4.24
CA TYR A 178 11.94 -16.11 -5.65
C TYR A 178 13.45 -16.14 -5.80
N SER A 179 13.93 -16.82 -6.85
CA SER A 179 15.35 -16.86 -7.21
C SER A 179 15.72 -15.59 -7.99
N LEU A 180 16.56 -14.75 -7.40
CA LEU A 180 17.06 -13.55 -8.05
C LEU A 180 18.11 -13.94 -9.10
N LYS A 181 17.79 -13.73 -10.38
CA LYS A 181 18.78 -13.79 -11.45
C LYS A 181 19.54 -12.45 -11.49
N ASN A 182 20.84 -12.48 -11.78
CA ASN A 182 21.72 -11.32 -11.95
C ASN A 182 22.06 -10.55 -10.65
N ILE A 183 22.40 -11.27 -9.58
CA ILE A 183 22.88 -10.68 -8.32
C ILE A 183 24.36 -10.24 -8.40
N ASN A 184 25.10 -10.72 -9.40
CA ASN A 184 26.56 -10.57 -9.48
C ASN A 184 27.01 -9.12 -9.58
N ASP A 185 26.20 -8.25 -10.19
CA ASP A 185 26.53 -6.82 -10.38
C ASP A 185 26.12 -5.94 -9.19
N ILE A 186 25.55 -6.54 -8.15
CA ILE A 186 25.17 -5.82 -6.93
C ILE A 186 26.36 -5.82 -5.96
N PRO A 187 26.64 -4.73 -5.22
CA PRO A 187 27.68 -4.70 -4.20
C PRO A 187 27.41 -5.68 -3.04
N ASN A 188 28.46 -6.17 -2.38
CA ASN A 188 28.31 -7.08 -1.24
C ASN A 188 27.61 -6.44 -0.05
N GLN A 189 27.75 -5.13 0.14
CA GLN A 189 27.04 -4.35 1.15
C GLN A 189 26.57 -3.06 0.51
N PHE A 190 25.31 -2.67 0.75
CA PHE A 190 24.73 -1.49 0.12
C PHE A 190 23.58 -0.89 0.94
N ILE A 191 23.24 0.35 0.63
CA ILE A 191 22.05 1.05 1.12
C ILE A 191 21.09 1.23 -0.06
N VAL A 192 19.79 1.03 0.14
CA VAL A 192 18.78 1.21 -0.91
C VAL A 192 18.05 2.53 -0.73
N VAL A 193 17.88 3.28 -1.82
CA VAL A 193 17.09 4.51 -1.86
C VAL A 193 16.01 4.37 -2.94
N PRO A 194 14.78 3.96 -2.57
CA PRO A 194 13.68 3.95 -3.52
C PRO A 194 13.23 5.38 -3.84
N LEU A 195 13.38 5.77 -5.11
CA LEU A 195 12.83 7.02 -5.61
C LEU A 195 11.29 6.93 -5.63
N GLN A 196 10.63 8.08 -5.47
CA GLN A 196 9.17 8.23 -5.55
C GLN A 196 8.80 9.17 -6.70
N THR A 197 7.53 9.16 -7.12
CA THR A 197 7.07 10.11 -8.14
C THR A 197 6.85 11.50 -7.55
N GLY A 198 7.20 12.55 -8.30
CA GLY A 198 6.99 13.93 -7.87
C GLY A 198 5.53 14.35 -7.77
N ASN A 199 4.59 13.54 -8.26
CA ASN A 199 3.14 13.76 -8.16
C ASN A 199 2.46 12.82 -7.13
N ASP A 200 3.26 12.20 -6.25
CA ASP A 200 2.72 11.42 -5.14
C ASP A 200 2.11 12.35 -4.10
N LEU A 201 0.87 12.09 -3.67
CA LEU A 201 0.23 12.87 -2.60
C LEU A 201 0.97 12.72 -1.28
N ASN A 202 1.64 11.58 -1.05
CA ASN A 202 2.48 11.41 0.12
C ASN A 202 3.60 12.44 0.15
N LEU A 203 4.18 12.82 -1.01
CA LEU A 203 5.21 13.86 -1.07
C LEU A 203 4.68 15.23 -0.62
N LEU A 204 3.46 15.59 -1.04
CA LEU A 204 2.80 16.84 -0.66
C LEU A 204 2.66 16.99 0.85
N HIS A 205 2.35 15.89 1.55
CA HIS A 205 2.12 15.86 2.99
C HIS A 205 3.30 15.30 3.80
N SER A 206 4.47 15.16 3.17
CA SER A 206 5.65 14.55 3.79
C SER A 206 6.27 15.38 4.91
N GLY A 207 6.00 16.68 4.97
CA GLY A 207 6.67 17.61 5.90
C GLY A 207 8.13 17.89 5.56
N THR A 208 8.59 17.51 4.36
CA THR A 208 10.00 17.66 3.95
C THR A 208 10.22 18.83 2.99
N GLN A 209 11.49 19.24 2.84
CA GLN A 209 11.91 20.23 1.84
C GLN A 209 11.58 19.82 0.40
N PHE A 210 11.36 18.53 0.14
CA PHE A 210 11.02 18.01 -1.17
C PHE A 210 9.57 18.28 -1.58
N ARG A 211 8.70 18.71 -0.64
CA ARG A 211 7.31 19.14 -0.94
C ARG A 211 7.26 20.16 -2.08
N LYS A 212 8.26 21.04 -2.18
CA LYS A 212 8.35 22.09 -3.21
C LYS A 212 8.34 21.58 -4.65
N TYR A 213 8.57 20.29 -4.88
CA TYR A 213 8.52 19.68 -6.23
C TYR A 213 7.14 19.16 -6.61
N TYR A 214 6.21 19.02 -5.65
CA TYR A 214 4.90 18.46 -5.90
C TYR A 214 4.10 19.26 -6.94
N GLY A 215 3.50 18.56 -7.92
CA GLY A 215 2.61 19.15 -8.92
C GLY A 215 3.29 20.07 -9.96
N LYS A 216 4.62 20.24 -9.90
CA LYS A 216 5.38 21.05 -10.86
C LYS A 216 5.60 20.32 -12.19
N SER A 217 5.91 21.08 -13.24
CA SER A 217 6.40 20.51 -14.50
C SER A 217 7.69 19.72 -14.27
N ASN A 218 7.74 18.50 -14.82
CA ASN A 218 8.82 17.53 -14.60
C ASN A 218 9.11 17.26 -13.12
N SER A 219 8.09 17.30 -12.26
CA SER A 219 8.19 17.10 -10.81
C SER A 219 8.96 15.83 -10.46
N THR A 220 8.69 14.70 -11.12
CA THR A 220 9.37 13.43 -10.83
C THR A 220 10.88 13.50 -11.08
N LYS A 221 11.31 14.01 -12.25
CA LYS A 221 12.75 14.18 -12.54
C LYS A 221 13.40 15.12 -11.53
N LYS A 222 12.81 16.29 -11.29
CA LYS A 222 13.36 17.31 -10.37
C LYS A 222 13.46 16.79 -8.94
N PHE A 223 12.43 16.11 -8.46
CA PHE A 223 12.43 15.51 -7.14
C PHE A 223 13.43 14.36 -7.02
N GLY A 224 13.44 13.43 -8.00
CA GLY A 224 14.33 12.28 -7.98
C GLY A 224 15.80 12.70 -8.00
N GLN A 225 16.18 13.67 -8.83
CA GLN A 225 17.55 14.20 -8.85
C GLN A 225 17.88 14.93 -7.55
N ALA A 226 17.01 15.83 -7.07
CA ALA A 226 17.25 16.54 -5.82
C ALA A 226 17.39 15.60 -4.61
N LEU A 227 16.70 14.46 -4.61
CA LEU A 227 16.85 13.43 -3.59
C LEU A 227 18.22 12.74 -3.71
N ILE A 228 18.64 12.37 -4.92
CA ILE A 228 19.97 11.79 -5.16
C ILE A 228 21.05 12.76 -4.67
N ASP A 229 21.03 14.01 -5.14
CA ASP A 229 22.01 15.03 -4.78
C ASP A 229 22.08 15.22 -3.26
N PHE A 230 20.92 15.24 -2.59
CA PHE A 230 20.85 15.35 -1.13
C PHE A 230 21.49 14.15 -0.43
N ILE A 231 21.22 12.91 -0.86
CA ILE A 231 21.82 11.72 -0.24
C ILE A 231 23.34 11.67 -0.51
N GLU A 232 23.76 12.03 -1.72
CA GLU A 232 25.17 11.98 -2.12
C GLU A 232 26.03 13.04 -1.46
N HIS A 233 25.42 14.09 -0.88
CA HIS A 233 26.11 15.05 -0.02
C HIS A 233 26.65 14.41 1.27
N PHE A 234 26.09 13.28 1.71
CA PHE A 234 26.54 12.58 2.91
C PHE A 234 27.57 11.51 2.59
N ASN A 235 28.57 11.38 3.47
CA ASN A 235 29.56 10.30 3.37
C ASN A 235 29.01 8.99 3.96
N LEU A 236 28.20 8.27 3.17
CA LEU A 236 27.65 6.98 3.56
C LEU A 236 28.73 5.87 3.55
N PRO A 237 28.72 4.94 4.52
CA PRO A 237 29.75 3.89 4.65
C PRO A 237 29.64 2.77 3.59
N TYR A 238 28.54 2.73 2.83
CA TYR A 238 28.28 1.71 1.81
C TYR A 238 27.81 2.36 0.52
N PRO A 239 28.07 1.75 -0.65
CA PRO A 239 27.48 2.16 -1.93
C PRO A 239 25.96 2.29 -1.84
N VAL A 240 25.43 3.31 -2.50
CA VAL A 240 23.99 3.54 -2.58
C VAL A 240 23.44 2.96 -3.87
N ILE A 241 22.33 2.23 -3.77
CA ILE A 241 21.55 1.77 -4.90
C ILE A 241 20.25 2.58 -4.94
N PHE A 242 20.17 3.50 -5.90
CA PHE A 242 18.96 4.24 -6.21
C PHE A 242 18.07 3.39 -7.11
N THR A 243 16.80 3.20 -6.73
CA THR A 243 15.84 2.45 -7.55
C THR A 243 14.75 3.36 -8.08
N GLN A 244 14.55 3.37 -9.39
CA GLN A 244 13.53 4.17 -10.02
C GLN A 244 12.13 3.69 -9.63
N HIS A 245 11.23 4.65 -9.32
CA HIS A 245 9.85 4.31 -9.05
C HIS A 245 9.24 3.65 -10.30
N PRO A 246 8.49 2.55 -10.16
CA PRO A 246 7.90 1.90 -11.34
C PRO A 246 6.96 2.82 -12.15
N ALA A 247 6.20 3.69 -11.46
CA ALA A 247 5.35 4.72 -12.05
C ALA A 247 6.06 5.99 -12.54
N ASP A 248 7.38 6.03 -12.41
CA ASP A 248 8.16 7.07 -13.04
C ASP A 248 8.12 6.88 -14.57
N SER A 249 7.56 7.85 -15.27
CA SER A 249 7.52 7.89 -16.73
C SER A 249 8.77 8.55 -17.33
N PHE A 250 9.69 9.06 -16.51
CA PHE A 250 10.94 9.62 -16.98
C PHE A 250 11.81 8.51 -17.60
N GLN A 251 12.13 8.66 -18.87
CA GLN A 251 12.91 7.68 -19.65
C GLN A 251 14.41 7.96 -19.66
N GLY A 252 14.84 9.12 -19.15
CA GLY A 252 16.26 9.43 -18.99
C GLY A 252 16.85 8.77 -17.74
N ASN A 253 18.18 8.83 -17.65
CA ASN A 253 18.88 8.44 -16.43
C ASN A 253 18.94 9.62 -15.46
N TYR A 254 18.86 9.32 -14.17
CA TYR A 254 19.30 10.26 -13.15
C TYR A 254 20.81 10.23 -13.09
N GLU A 255 21.41 11.37 -12.77
CA GLU A 255 22.84 11.48 -12.57
C GLU A 255 23.17 10.94 -11.18
N VAL A 256 24.04 9.94 -11.11
CA VAL A 256 24.50 9.32 -9.86
C VAL A 256 26.02 9.29 -9.85
N ASN A 257 26.61 9.49 -8.69
CA ASN A 257 28.05 9.39 -8.53
C ASN A 257 28.57 7.99 -8.89
N HIS A 258 29.78 7.90 -9.44
CA HIS A 258 30.39 6.66 -9.95
C HIS A 258 30.48 5.52 -8.92
N LYS A 259 30.50 5.84 -7.62
CA LYS A 259 30.50 4.85 -6.52
C LYS A 259 29.11 4.24 -6.24
N ASN A 260 28.05 4.82 -6.79
CA ASN A 260 26.67 4.44 -6.58
C ASN A 260 26.08 3.77 -7.83
N LEU A 261 24.96 3.09 -7.65
CA LEU A 261 24.25 2.42 -8.73
C LEU A 261 22.84 2.99 -8.90
N PHE A 262 22.40 3.09 -10.15
CA PHE A 262 21.03 3.43 -10.49
C PHE A 262 20.35 2.27 -11.21
N ILE A 263 19.22 1.80 -10.67
CA ILE A 263 18.40 0.74 -11.26
C ILE A 263 17.14 1.36 -11.85
N THR A 264 16.98 1.25 -13.16
CA THR A 264 15.80 1.72 -13.90
C THR A 264 14.58 0.83 -13.63
N ASN A 265 13.38 1.37 -13.85
CA ASN A 265 12.13 0.64 -13.65
C ASN A 265 11.95 -0.54 -14.63
N ASN A 266 12.63 -0.49 -15.78
CA ASN A 266 12.67 -1.54 -16.80
C ASN A 266 13.58 -2.72 -16.42
N SER A 267 14.42 -2.57 -15.40
CA SER A 267 15.19 -3.67 -14.86
C SER A 267 14.29 -4.79 -14.33
N LYS A 268 14.77 -6.03 -14.43
CA LYS A 268 14.14 -7.19 -13.78
C LYS A 268 14.26 -7.11 -12.25
N LEU A 269 15.26 -6.39 -11.75
CA LEU A 269 15.52 -6.24 -10.32
C LEU A 269 14.63 -5.15 -9.73
N LYS A 270 13.87 -5.47 -8.69
CA LYS A 270 13.00 -4.54 -7.98
C LYS A 270 13.56 -4.17 -6.60
N THR A 271 13.08 -3.08 -6.03
CA THR A 271 13.50 -2.63 -4.68
C THR A 271 13.36 -3.73 -3.62
N ILE A 272 12.26 -4.49 -3.65
CA ILE A 272 12.03 -5.59 -2.71
C ILE A 272 13.05 -6.72 -2.86
N ASP A 273 13.56 -6.95 -4.07
CA ASP A 273 14.57 -7.96 -4.34
C ASP A 273 15.89 -7.59 -3.66
N LEU A 274 16.25 -6.31 -3.68
CA LEU A 274 17.41 -5.78 -2.96
C LEU A 274 17.23 -5.91 -1.45
N ILE A 275 16.06 -5.54 -0.92
CA ILE A 275 15.73 -5.65 0.51
C ILE A 275 15.79 -7.11 0.98
N ARG A 276 15.39 -8.07 0.14
CA ARG A 276 15.47 -9.50 0.46
C ARG A 276 16.89 -10.03 0.62
N LEU A 277 17.89 -9.35 0.05
CA LEU A 277 19.30 -9.64 0.28
C LEU A 277 19.73 -9.14 1.67
N ARG A 278 19.03 -9.57 2.74
CA ARG A 278 19.14 -9.06 4.13
C ARG A 278 20.56 -9.04 4.72
N ASN A 279 21.46 -9.89 4.21
CA ASN A 279 22.86 -9.92 4.66
C ASN A 279 23.71 -8.81 4.00
N ARG A 280 23.23 -8.29 2.86
CA ARG A 280 23.89 -7.31 1.97
C ARG A 280 23.25 -5.93 2.05
N CYS A 281 21.92 -5.86 2.08
CA CYS A 281 21.18 -4.61 2.29
C CYS A 281 21.35 -4.16 3.75
N LYS A 282 22.14 -3.10 3.97
CA LYS A 282 22.47 -2.57 5.29
C LYS A 282 21.49 -1.53 5.78
N GLY A 283 20.69 -0.95 4.88
CA GLY A 283 19.67 -0.01 5.26
C GLY A 283 18.86 0.52 4.08
N VAL A 284 17.76 1.18 4.40
CA VAL A 284 16.88 1.83 3.42
C VAL A 284 16.65 3.27 3.82
N ILE A 285 16.85 4.21 2.89
CA ILE A 285 16.53 5.64 3.11
C ILE A 285 15.37 6.02 2.18
N SER A 286 14.33 6.64 2.72
CA SER A 286 13.21 7.13 1.92
C SER A 286 12.62 8.40 2.52
N VAL A 287 11.90 9.18 1.70
CA VAL A 287 11.10 10.31 2.21
C VAL A 287 9.94 9.73 3.01
N ASN A 288 8.99 9.06 2.35
CA ASN A 288 7.86 8.43 3.02
C ASN A 288 7.23 7.30 2.18
N SER A 289 8.07 6.51 1.53
CA SER A 289 7.61 5.34 0.79
C SER A 289 7.16 4.21 1.71
N ASN A 290 6.08 3.52 1.35
CA ASN A 290 5.66 2.29 2.05
C ASN A 290 6.69 1.15 1.94
N VAL A 291 7.71 1.27 1.08
CA VAL A 291 8.87 0.35 1.06
C VAL A 291 9.55 0.26 2.43
N ILE A 292 9.49 1.34 3.23
CA ILE A 292 9.99 1.34 4.61
C ILE A 292 9.33 0.24 5.44
N HIS A 293 8.02 0.01 5.25
CA HIS A 293 7.31 -1.05 5.99
C HIS A 293 7.83 -2.44 5.62
N GLU A 294 8.17 -2.68 4.35
CA GLU A 294 8.78 -3.93 3.89
C GLU A 294 10.17 -4.13 4.50
N ALA A 295 11.01 -3.09 4.48
CA ALA A 295 12.36 -3.15 5.01
C ALA A 295 12.37 -3.50 6.51
N ILE A 296 11.46 -2.90 7.29
CA ILE A 296 11.30 -3.23 8.72
C ILE A 296 10.90 -4.69 8.90
N CYS A 297 10.01 -5.24 8.07
CA CYS A 297 9.66 -6.66 8.14
C CYS A 297 10.88 -7.55 7.93
N TYR A 298 11.78 -7.20 7.01
CA TYR A 298 13.08 -7.88 6.83
C TYR A 298 14.12 -7.53 7.90
N ASN A 299 13.76 -6.77 8.93
CA ASN A 299 14.60 -6.31 10.02
C ASN A 299 15.80 -5.46 9.54
N ILE A 300 15.58 -4.65 8.50
CA ILE A 300 16.59 -3.77 7.91
C ILE A 300 16.41 -2.33 8.44
N PRO A 301 17.47 -1.68 8.96
CA PRO A 301 17.43 -0.30 9.42
C PRO A 301 16.87 0.66 8.37
N CYS A 302 16.07 1.63 8.82
CA CYS A 302 15.39 2.58 7.95
C CYS A 302 15.64 4.03 8.38
N CYS A 303 15.95 4.89 7.42
CA CYS A 303 15.88 6.35 7.57
C CYS A 303 14.63 6.86 6.84
N VAL A 304 13.80 7.61 7.54
CA VAL A 304 12.53 8.15 7.03
C VAL A 304 12.55 9.66 7.20
N MET A 305 12.82 10.38 6.12
CA MET A 305 13.01 11.83 6.17
C MET A 305 11.69 12.61 6.26
N GLY A 306 10.56 11.97 5.91
CA GLY A 306 9.22 12.55 5.94
C GLY A 306 8.27 11.80 6.87
N ARG A 307 6.99 12.18 6.81
CA ARG A 307 5.95 11.61 7.69
C ARG A 307 5.32 10.34 7.09
N LEU A 308 5.23 9.27 7.90
CA LEU A 308 4.40 8.09 7.66
C LEU A 308 3.22 8.08 8.68
N LEU A 309 2.90 6.93 9.30
CA LEU A 309 1.67 6.71 10.06
C LEU A 309 1.86 6.78 11.58
N TRP A 310 2.23 7.94 12.09
CA TRP A 310 2.31 8.19 13.53
C TRP A 310 1.70 9.53 13.92
N HIS A 311 1.33 9.64 15.19
CA HIS A 311 0.66 10.80 15.75
C HIS A 311 1.62 11.99 15.81
N GLU A 312 1.14 13.20 15.54
CA GLU A 312 1.98 14.40 15.51
C GLU A 312 2.64 14.72 16.84
N ASN A 313 1.92 14.52 17.95
CA ASN A 313 2.44 14.67 19.30
C ASN A 313 3.24 13.46 19.81
N THR A 314 3.61 12.51 18.93
CA THR A 314 4.45 11.36 19.30
C THR A 314 5.76 11.41 18.55
N SER A 315 6.85 11.01 19.21
CA SER A 315 8.16 10.88 18.58
C SER A 315 8.09 9.97 17.37
N SER A 316 8.83 10.29 16.30
CA SER A 316 8.92 9.38 15.15
C SER A 316 9.48 8.02 15.61
N PRO A 317 8.89 6.89 15.18
CA PRO A 317 9.50 5.58 15.40
C PRO A 317 10.74 5.33 14.54
N PHE A 318 11.01 6.23 13.59
CA PHE A 318 12.10 6.14 12.64
C PHE A 318 13.13 7.22 12.88
N ILE A 319 14.38 6.87 12.56
CA ILE A 319 15.46 7.83 12.42
C ILE A 319 15.15 8.69 11.18
N SER A 320 15.14 10.01 11.31
CA SER A 320 14.84 10.94 10.21
C SER A 320 16.06 11.69 9.68
N ASP A 321 17.18 11.60 10.38
CA ASP A 321 18.44 12.23 10.05
C ASP A 321 19.46 11.19 9.52
N ILE A 322 20.21 11.55 8.48
CA ILE A 322 21.13 10.62 7.80
C ILE A 322 22.36 10.33 8.64
N GLU A 323 22.90 11.31 9.37
CA GLU A 323 24.09 11.10 10.20
C GLU A 323 23.78 10.15 11.37
N ASN A 324 22.65 10.37 12.03
CA ASN A 324 22.15 9.44 13.04
C ASN A 324 21.82 8.08 12.45
N PHE A 325 21.31 8.01 11.23
CA PHE A 325 21.06 6.73 10.56
C PHE A 325 22.36 5.95 10.37
N ILE A 326 23.44 6.58 9.91
CA ILE A 326 24.76 5.95 9.73
C ILE A 326 25.23 5.32 11.05
N LYS A 327 25.15 6.07 12.16
CA LYS A 327 25.53 5.60 13.51
C LYS A 327 24.72 4.39 13.99
N ASN A 328 23.54 4.15 13.40
CA ASN A 328 22.59 3.12 13.84
C ASN A 328 22.36 2.01 12.79
N LEU A 329 23.19 1.92 11.74
CA LEU A 329 23.07 0.90 10.68
C LEU A 329 23.16 -0.56 11.18
N ASN A 330 23.71 -0.79 12.37
CA ASN A 330 23.79 -2.13 12.96
C ASN A 330 22.61 -2.46 13.90
N LYS A 331 21.72 -1.50 14.18
CA LYS A 331 20.57 -1.71 15.07
C LYS A 331 19.41 -2.35 14.30
N LYS A 332 18.96 -3.49 14.78
CA LYS A 332 17.83 -4.24 14.23
C LYS A 332 16.50 -3.56 14.61
N PRO A 333 15.68 -3.09 13.65
CA PRO A 333 14.42 -2.42 13.96
C PRO A 333 13.46 -3.22 14.86
N LEU A 334 13.38 -4.54 14.68
CA LEU A 334 12.43 -5.39 15.42
C LEU A 334 12.83 -5.62 16.89
N ASP A 335 14.02 -5.16 17.31
CA ASP A 335 14.43 -5.15 18.71
C ASP A 335 13.79 -3.96 19.45
N SER A 336 13.44 -2.88 18.74
CA SER A 336 12.74 -1.71 19.29
C SER A 336 11.27 -2.01 19.56
N SER A 337 10.82 -1.83 20.81
CA SER A 337 9.41 -1.92 21.19
C SER A 337 8.54 -0.92 20.42
N TYR A 338 9.10 0.25 20.09
CA TYR A 338 8.38 1.31 19.40
C TYR A 338 8.13 0.99 17.92
N ILE A 339 9.10 0.35 17.25
CA ILE A 339 8.91 -0.20 15.90
C ILE A 339 7.90 -1.35 15.91
N ILE A 340 7.96 -2.24 16.91
CA ILE A 340 6.99 -3.33 17.05
C ILE A 340 5.58 -2.78 17.22
N GLU A 341 5.40 -1.77 18.05
CA GLU A 341 4.11 -1.11 18.26
C GLU A 341 3.61 -0.41 16.98
N TYR A 342 4.51 0.22 16.22
CA TYR A 342 4.19 0.78 14.91
C TYR A 342 3.70 -0.29 13.91
N ILE A 343 4.42 -1.40 13.78
CA ILE A 343 3.99 -2.49 12.88
C ILE A 343 2.70 -3.13 13.37
N ALA A 344 2.53 -3.29 14.68
CA ALA A 344 1.29 -3.78 15.26
C ALA A 344 0.11 -2.87 14.89
N LYS A 345 0.29 -1.55 14.99
CA LYS A 345 -0.71 -0.58 14.54
C LYS A 345 -1.10 -0.79 13.08
N LEU A 346 -0.12 -0.92 12.18
CA LEU A 346 -0.41 -1.18 10.77
C LEU A 346 -1.23 -2.47 10.59
N LEU A 347 -0.81 -3.57 11.21
CA LEU A 347 -1.49 -4.86 11.11
C LEU A 347 -2.91 -4.87 11.72
N SER A 348 -3.13 -4.11 12.80
CA SER A 348 -4.45 -3.98 13.46
C SER A 348 -5.47 -3.26 12.58
N TYR A 349 -5.01 -2.32 11.75
CA TYR A 349 -5.84 -1.44 10.92
C TYR A 349 -5.99 -1.87 9.45
N GLN A 350 -5.59 -3.09 9.12
CA GLN A 350 -5.77 -3.60 7.77
C GLN A 350 -7.04 -4.41 7.61
N TRP A 351 -7.74 -4.09 6.52
CA TRP A 351 -8.85 -4.86 6.01
C TRP A 351 -8.39 -5.87 4.97
N TYR A 352 -9.02 -7.03 4.94
CA TYR A 352 -8.80 -8.06 3.94
C TYR A 352 -10.06 -8.25 3.10
N ILE A 353 -9.88 -8.85 1.92
CA ILE A 353 -10.98 -9.07 1.00
C ILE A 353 -12.12 -9.91 1.60
N SER A 354 -11.78 -10.83 2.50
CA SER A 354 -12.74 -11.67 3.23
C SER A 354 -13.62 -10.87 4.20
N ASP A 355 -13.14 -9.72 4.69
CA ASP A 355 -13.89 -8.90 5.64
C ASP A 355 -15.12 -8.31 4.98
N PHE A 356 -15.01 -7.97 3.69
CA PHE A 356 -16.10 -7.43 2.88
C PHE A 356 -17.09 -8.48 2.41
N GLN A 357 -16.88 -9.76 2.72
CA GLN A 357 -17.88 -10.81 2.47
C GLN A 357 -18.91 -10.89 3.63
N ASN A 358 -18.64 -10.23 4.75
CA ASN A 358 -19.51 -10.23 5.92
C ASN A 358 -20.34 -8.93 5.96
N PRO A 359 -21.68 -9.01 5.80
CA PRO A 359 -22.53 -7.83 5.74
C PRO A 359 -22.53 -7.01 7.04
N HIS A 360 -22.37 -7.64 8.20
CA HIS A 360 -22.29 -6.92 9.47
C HIS A 360 -20.98 -6.11 9.62
N ILE A 361 -19.87 -6.62 9.06
CA ILE A 361 -18.62 -5.85 9.02
C ILE A 361 -18.77 -4.64 8.12
N ILE A 362 -19.37 -4.79 6.93
CA ILE A 362 -19.66 -3.66 6.04
C ILE A 362 -20.55 -2.63 6.73
N LEU A 363 -21.59 -3.08 7.46
CA LEU A 363 -22.48 -2.18 8.19
C LEU A 363 -21.72 -1.34 9.22
N GLU A 364 -20.82 -1.93 9.99
CA GLU A 364 -19.97 -1.21 10.94
C GLU A 364 -19.02 -0.22 10.24
N ILE A 365 -18.46 -0.59 9.09
CA ILE A 365 -17.64 0.32 8.27
C ILE A 365 -18.43 1.54 7.84
N LEU A 366 -19.70 1.36 7.45
CA LEU A 366 -20.56 2.44 6.93
C LEU A 366 -21.15 3.32 8.04
N LYS A 367 -21.31 2.77 9.26
CA LYS A 367 -21.80 3.53 10.43
C LYS A 367 -20.69 4.26 11.18
N ASN A 368 -19.54 3.62 11.37
CA ASN A 368 -18.51 4.00 12.34
C ASN A 368 -17.13 4.23 11.70
N ASN A 369 -17.09 4.73 10.45
CA ASN A 369 -15.92 4.84 9.55
C ASN A 369 -14.53 4.87 10.22
N ASP A 370 -14.28 5.83 11.11
CA ASP A 370 -12.95 6.10 11.70
C ASP A 370 -12.76 5.60 13.15
N ASN A 371 -13.83 5.11 13.78
CA ASN A 371 -13.80 4.65 15.19
C ASN A 371 -13.68 3.12 15.30
N ILE A 372 -13.38 2.44 14.20
CA ILE A 372 -13.30 0.98 14.15
C ILE A 372 -11.87 0.50 13.99
N VAL A 373 -11.51 -0.51 14.80
CA VAL A 373 -10.27 -1.26 14.60
C VAL A 373 -10.62 -2.61 13.96
N PRO A 374 -10.20 -2.87 12.70
CA PRO A 374 -10.56 -4.06 11.93
C PRO A 374 -10.37 -5.38 12.67
N ILE A 375 -9.28 -5.53 13.43
CA ILE A 375 -9.04 -6.76 14.21
C ILE A 375 -10.10 -7.00 15.31
N GLN A 376 -10.63 -5.94 15.92
CA GLN A 376 -11.69 -6.04 16.93
C GLN A 376 -13.04 -6.37 16.26
N ILE A 377 -13.35 -5.72 15.14
CA ILE A 377 -14.56 -5.99 14.35
C ILE A 377 -14.56 -7.43 13.84
N ARG A 378 -13.43 -7.94 13.33
CA ARG A 378 -13.28 -9.34 12.95
C ARG A 378 -13.56 -10.28 14.12
N ARG A 379 -13.06 -10.01 15.34
CA ARG A 379 -13.37 -10.84 16.52
C ARG A 379 -14.84 -10.83 16.90
N LYS A 380 -15.53 -9.70 16.68
CA LYS A 380 -16.97 -9.55 16.96
C LYS A 380 -17.84 -10.37 15.98
N TYR A 381 -17.47 -10.40 14.70
CA TYR A 381 -18.35 -10.92 13.63
C TYR A 381 -17.81 -12.12 12.84
N SER A 382 -16.57 -12.56 13.06
CA SER A 382 -16.02 -13.73 12.37
C SER A 382 -16.30 -14.99 13.19
N TYR A 383 -16.88 -16.00 12.52
CA TYR A 383 -16.99 -17.38 13.05
C TYR A 383 -15.65 -18.13 13.12
N ILE A 384 -14.55 -17.49 12.72
CA ILE A 384 -13.21 -18.09 12.70
C ILE A 384 -12.36 -17.40 13.77
N PRO A 385 -11.95 -18.10 14.86
CA PRO A 385 -11.04 -17.54 15.85
C PRO A 385 -9.67 -17.21 15.21
N TYR A 386 -9.11 -16.04 15.53
CA TYR A 386 -7.93 -15.43 14.89
C TYR A 386 -6.65 -15.61 15.70
#